data_AF-A0A2T9Z741-F1
#
_entry.id   AF-A0A2T9Z741-F1
#
_cell.length_a   1.000
_cell.length_b   1.000
_cell.length_c   1.000
_cell.angle_alpha   90.00
_cell.angle_beta   90.00
_cell.angle_gamma   90.00
#
_symmetry.space_group_name_H-M   'P 1'
#
loop_
_entity.id
_entity.type
_entity.pdbx_description
1 polymer ?
#
loop_
_entity_poly.entity_id
_entity_poly.type
_entity_poly.pdbx_seq_one_letter_code
_entity_poly.pdbx_strand_id
1 'polypeptide(L)'
;EVKGLSSEDTEDIAVLNKLDHILSEASDLVLENIRSLLLNTDMYIEQFYGNEIQKEENHSKENVDALKEIKFKERKKIFDTHLFIYESLMKKLLQTDGIECPPGADNARALRKKVVRQLQSWMDQVDAAKQKILSLEESERVDLIEKRYRNQL
;
A
#
# COMPACT_ATOMS: atom_id res chain seq x y z
N GLU A 1 3.62 51.34 -9.73
CA GLU A 1 3.85 50.82 -8.37
C GLU A 1 3.68 49.31 -8.40
N VAL A 2 4.75 48.56 -8.11
CA VAL A 2 4.64 47.11 -7.93
C VAL A 2 4.00 46.94 -6.55
N LYS A 3 2.73 46.51 -6.49
CA LYS A 3 2.12 46.06 -5.22
C LYS A 3 3.00 44.93 -4.69
N GLY A 4 3.83 45.21 -3.69
CA GLY A 4 4.53 44.17 -2.95
C GLY A 4 3.49 43.24 -2.35
N LEU A 5 3.68 41.93 -2.50
CA LEU A 5 2.85 40.96 -1.80
C LEU A 5 2.89 41.24 -0.30
N SER A 6 1.74 41.14 0.37
CA SER A 6 1.70 41.29 1.82
C SER A 6 2.42 40.11 2.48
N SER A 7 2.89 40.29 3.72
CA SER A 7 3.52 39.21 4.50
C SER A 7 2.60 37.98 4.63
N GLU A 8 1.30 38.20 4.77
CA GLU A 8 0.29 37.14 4.86
C GLU A 8 0.16 36.37 3.53
N ASP A 9 0.20 37.07 2.39
CA ASP A 9 0.19 36.42 1.07
C ASP A 9 1.46 35.59 0.84
N THR A 10 2.61 36.05 1.34
CA THR A 10 3.87 35.29 1.22
C THR A 10 3.89 34.03 2.09
N GLU A 11 3.27 34.05 3.26
CA GLU A 11 3.14 32.89 4.14
C GLU A 11 2.16 31.84 3.56
N ASP A 12 1.01 32.27 3.03
CA ASP A 12 0.06 31.35 2.39
C ASP A 12 0.69 30.65 1.16
N ILE A 13 1.41 31.41 0.31
CA ILE A 13 2.14 30.85 -0.84
C ILE A 13 3.22 29.86 -0.39
N ALA A 14 3.94 30.14 0.69
CA ALA A 14 4.95 29.22 1.22
C ALA A 14 4.33 27.89 1.70
N VAL A 15 3.18 27.94 2.36
CA VAL A 15 2.45 26.75 2.81
C VAL A 15 1.94 25.94 1.62
N LEU A 16 1.37 26.60 0.60
CA LEU A 16 0.91 25.94 -0.62
C LEU A 16 2.06 25.20 -1.33
N ASN A 17 3.19 25.88 -1.55
CA ASN A 17 4.37 25.28 -2.18
C ASN A 17 4.90 24.07 -1.39
N LYS A 18 4.87 24.14 -0.05
CA LYS A 18 5.31 23.02 0.80
C LYS A 18 4.38 21.80 0.67
N LEU A 19 3.07 22.02 0.61
CA LEU A 19 2.08 20.96 0.42
C LEU A 19 2.19 20.32 -0.96
N ASP A 20 2.37 21.12 -2.01
CA ASP A 20 2.56 20.63 -3.38
C ASP A 20 3.86 19.82 -3.50
N HIS A 21 4.94 20.28 -2.85
CA HIS A 21 6.20 19.54 -2.83
C HIS A 21 6.06 18.17 -2.15
N ILE A 22 5.39 18.10 -0.98
CA ILE A 22 5.10 16.84 -0.31
C ILE A 22 4.32 15.89 -1.21
N LEU A 23 3.30 16.40 -1.90
CA LEU A 23 2.48 15.59 -2.79
C LEU A 23 3.27 15.11 -4.02
N SER A 24 4.12 15.95 -4.60
CA SER A 24 4.96 15.58 -5.75
C SER A 24 5.94 14.47 -5.37
N GLU A 25 6.68 14.63 -4.27
CA GLU A 25 7.63 13.61 -3.80
C GLU A 25 6.93 12.29 -3.46
N ALA A 26 5.74 12.37 -2.86
CA ALA A 26 4.94 11.19 -2.59
C ALA A 26 4.49 10.53 -3.91
N SER A 27 4.00 11.30 -4.88
CA SER A 27 3.53 10.77 -6.16
C SER A 27 4.62 10.01 -6.92
N ASP A 28 5.80 10.61 -7.05
CA ASP A 28 6.91 10.03 -7.82
C ASP A 28 7.40 8.73 -7.20
N LEU A 29 7.54 8.69 -5.88
CA LEU A 29 8.00 7.50 -5.17
C LEU A 29 6.93 6.40 -5.09
N VAL A 30 5.66 6.79 -4.93
CA VAL A 30 4.61 5.86 -4.51
C VAL A 30 3.88 5.26 -5.71
N LEU A 31 3.66 6.01 -6.80
CA LEU A 31 2.82 5.52 -7.90
C LEU A 31 3.45 4.32 -8.63
N GLU A 32 4.76 4.33 -8.86
CA GLU A 32 5.45 3.19 -9.48
C GLU A 32 5.45 1.96 -8.56
N ASN A 33 5.75 2.18 -7.28
CA ASN A 33 5.80 1.10 -6.30
C ASN A 33 4.42 0.51 -5.99
N ILE A 34 3.35 1.32 -5.96
CA ILE A 34 1.97 0.82 -5.82
C ILE A 34 1.58 -0.03 -7.02
N ARG A 35 1.85 0.42 -8.25
CA ARG A 35 1.53 -0.37 -9.45
C ARG A 35 2.27 -1.71 -9.43
N SER A 36 3.55 -1.69 -9.08
CA SER A 36 4.36 -2.90 -8.92
C SER A 36 3.79 -3.82 -7.84
N LEU A 37 3.42 -3.27 -6.67
CA LEU A 37 2.81 -4.04 -5.58
C LEU A 37 1.52 -4.72 -6.02
N LEU A 38 0.61 -3.98 -6.67
CA LEU A 38 -0.67 -4.50 -7.13
C LEU A 38 -0.47 -5.62 -8.16
N LEU A 39 0.39 -5.40 -9.16
CA LEU A 39 0.70 -6.41 -10.17
C LEU A 39 1.31 -7.68 -9.54
N ASN A 40 2.31 -7.53 -8.68
CA ASN A 40 2.96 -8.66 -8.01
C ASN A 40 1.97 -9.42 -7.11
N THR A 41 1.03 -8.70 -6.48
CA THR A 41 -0.04 -9.31 -5.67
C THR A 41 -0.96 -10.16 -6.53
N ASP A 42 -1.47 -9.61 -7.64
CA ASP A 42 -2.38 -10.34 -8.52
C ASP A 42 -1.67 -11.53 -9.18
N MET A 43 -0.42 -11.38 -9.62
CA MET A 43 0.41 -12.51 -10.12
C MET A 43 0.62 -13.61 -9.08
N TYR A 44 0.92 -13.22 -7.83
CA TYR A 44 1.06 -14.17 -6.72
C TYR A 44 -0.23 -14.94 -6.48
N ILE A 45 -1.37 -14.23 -6.50
CA ILE A 45 -2.69 -14.84 -6.35
C ILE A 45 -2.95 -15.82 -7.50
N GLU A 46 -2.72 -15.43 -8.75
CA GLU A 46 -2.92 -16.32 -9.90
C GLU A 46 -2.01 -17.56 -9.84
N GLN A 47 -0.75 -17.40 -9.48
CA GLN A 47 0.24 -18.48 -9.46
C GLN A 47 -0.03 -19.54 -8.37
N PHE A 48 -0.49 -19.10 -7.19
CA PHE A 48 -0.65 -19.98 -6.03
C PHE A 48 -2.11 -20.28 -5.66
N TYR A 49 -3.05 -19.46 -6.09
CA TYR A 49 -4.49 -19.58 -5.80
C TYR A 49 -5.38 -19.55 -7.05
N GLY A 50 -4.83 -19.25 -8.24
CA GLY A 50 -5.60 -19.02 -9.46
C GLY A 50 -6.16 -20.25 -10.18
N ASN A 51 -6.03 -21.46 -9.62
CA ASN A 51 -6.70 -22.67 -10.10
C ASN A 51 -6.82 -23.70 -8.97
N GLU A 52 -8.05 -24.10 -8.63
CA GLU A 52 -8.41 -25.00 -7.51
C GLU A 52 -8.02 -26.48 -7.70
N ILE A 53 -7.37 -26.90 -8.78
CA ILE A 53 -7.28 -28.34 -9.10
C ILE A 53 -5.88 -28.66 -9.64
N GLN A 54 -5.21 -29.66 -9.04
CA GLN A 54 -4.00 -30.39 -9.51
C GLN A 54 -2.59 -30.05 -8.95
N LYS A 55 -2.39 -29.68 -7.68
CA LYS A 55 -1.01 -29.66 -7.11
C LYS A 55 -0.68 -30.73 -6.06
N GLU A 56 -1.68 -31.35 -5.41
CA GLU A 56 -1.36 -32.31 -4.34
C GLU A 56 -1.29 -33.78 -4.79
N GLU A 57 -1.89 -34.18 -5.92
CA GLU A 57 -1.98 -35.62 -6.26
C GLU A 57 -0.82 -36.18 -7.09
N ASN A 58 0.06 -35.35 -7.70
CA ASN A 58 1.05 -35.84 -8.69
C ASN A 58 2.50 -35.34 -8.53
N HIS A 59 2.86 -34.64 -7.44
CA HIS A 59 4.21 -34.09 -7.26
C HIS A 59 5.04 -34.83 -6.21
N SER A 60 6.31 -35.09 -6.53
CA SER A 60 7.29 -35.60 -5.57
C SER A 60 7.43 -34.64 -4.38
N LYS A 61 7.76 -35.18 -3.19
CA LYS A 61 7.95 -34.39 -1.96
C LYS A 61 8.93 -33.21 -2.14
N GLU A 62 9.99 -33.42 -2.92
CA GLU A 62 10.99 -32.40 -3.25
C GLU A 62 10.42 -31.22 -4.06
N ASN A 63 9.51 -31.50 -5.01
CA ASN A 63 8.82 -30.45 -5.78
C ASN A 63 7.86 -29.62 -4.91
N VAL A 64 7.23 -30.25 -3.91
CA VAL A 64 6.34 -29.56 -2.96
C VAL A 64 7.12 -28.61 -2.05
N ASP A 65 8.28 -29.03 -1.56
CA ASP A 65 9.10 -28.19 -0.68
C ASP A 65 9.71 -27.00 -1.43
N ALA A 66 10.17 -27.19 -2.67
CA ALA A 66 10.63 -26.10 -3.54
C ALA A 66 9.50 -25.08 -3.83
N LEU A 67 8.28 -25.55 -4.11
CA LEU A 67 7.13 -24.67 -4.34
C LEU A 67 6.76 -23.84 -3.10
N LYS A 68 6.84 -24.44 -1.90
CA LYS A 68 6.64 -23.71 -0.64
C LYS A 68 7.68 -22.63 -0.42
N GLU A 69 8.95 -22.91 -0.74
CA GLU A 69 10.03 -21.93 -0.63
C GLU A 69 9.81 -20.75 -1.58
N ILE A 70 9.41 -21.02 -2.83
CA ILE A 70 9.07 -19.98 -3.81
C ILE A 70 7.87 -19.16 -3.32
N LYS A 71 6.77 -19.80 -2.89
CA LYS A 71 5.59 -19.12 -2.32
C LYS A 71 5.98 -18.20 -1.16
N PHE A 72 6.86 -18.65 -0.27
CA PHE A 72 7.35 -17.86 0.86
C PHE A 72 8.18 -16.64 0.41
N LYS A 73 9.12 -16.82 -0.52
CA LYS A 73 9.98 -15.74 -1.02
C LYS A 73 9.18 -14.65 -1.73
N GLU A 74 8.26 -15.04 -2.61
CA GLU A 74 7.41 -14.09 -3.34
C GLU A 74 6.48 -13.32 -2.39
N ARG A 75 5.83 -14.04 -1.45
CA ARG A 75 5.02 -13.41 -0.40
C ARG A 75 5.83 -12.40 0.40
N LYS A 76 7.05 -12.76 0.81
CA LYS A 76 7.91 -11.85 1.57
C LYS A 76 8.22 -10.58 0.78
N LYS A 77 8.59 -10.71 -0.50
CA LYS A 77 8.86 -9.55 -1.37
C LYS A 77 7.68 -8.59 -1.46
N ILE A 78 6.46 -9.12 -1.57
CA ILE A 78 5.22 -8.32 -1.60
C ILE A 78 5.03 -7.58 -0.26
N PHE A 79 5.23 -8.27 0.86
CA PHE A 79 5.04 -7.68 2.20
C PHE A 79 6.12 -6.65 2.55
N ASP A 80 7.37 -6.88 2.15
CA ASP A 80 8.46 -5.91 2.31
C ASP A 80 8.19 -4.65 1.46
N THR A 81 7.67 -4.83 0.24
CA THR A 81 7.27 -3.73 -0.64
C THR A 81 6.08 -2.95 -0.06
N HIS A 82 5.06 -3.65 0.45
CA HIS A 82 3.93 -3.06 1.18
C HIS A 82 4.42 -2.18 2.32
N LEU A 83 5.29 -2.71 3.18
CA LEU A 83 5.81 -2.01 4.34
C LEU A 83 6.58 -0.74 3.93
N PHE A 84 7.46 -0.86 2.95
CA PHE A 84 8.22 0.27 2.43
C PHE A 84 7.32 1.42 1.93
N ILE A 85 6.30 1.10 1.14
CA ILE A 85 5.37 2.11 0.63
C ILE A 85 4.57 2.72 1.77
N TYR A 86 4.04 1.89 2.67
CA TYR A 86 3.20 2.32 3.78
C TYR A 86 3.95 3.26 4.72
N GLU A 87 5.19 2.92 5.10
CA GLU A 87 6.04 3.79 5.92
C GLU A 87 6.40 5.09 5.22
N SER A 88 6.64 5.04 3.91
CA SER A 88 6.93 6.24 3.12
C SER A 88 5.73 7.20 3.10
N LEU A 89 4.53 6.66 2.88
CA LEU A 89 3.28 7.44 2.92
C LEU A 89 2.98 7.98 4.32
N MET A 90 3.18 7.17 5.36
CA MET A 90 2.99 7.58 6.75
C MET A 90 3.91 8.75 7.12
N LYS A 91 5.18 8.72 6.71
CA LYS A 91 6.11 9.83 6.92
C LYS A 91 5.62 11.12 6.24
N LYS A 92 5.09 11.04 5.02
CA LYS A 92 4.52 12.20 4.31
C LYS A 92 3.24 12.72 4.96
N LEU A 93 2.41 11.81 5.50
CA LEU A 93 1.21 12.18 6.24
C LEU A 93 1.56 12.97 7.51
N LEU A 94 2.51 12.46 8.30
CA LEU A 94 3.02 13.16 9.49
C LEU A 94 3.65 14.53 9.15
N GLN A 95 4.39 14.62 8.05
CA GLN A 95 4.91 15.90 7.55
C GLN A 95 3.80 16.89 7.21
N THR A 96 2.70 16.41 6.64
CA THR A 96 1.53 17.22 6.29
C THR A 96 0.78 17.69 7.55
N ASP A 97 0.63 16.82 8.54
CA ASP A 97 -0.01 17.15 9.82
C ASP A 97 0.77 18.20 10.61
N GLY A 98 2.10 18.21 10.48
CA GLY A 98 2.98 19.22 11.08
C GLY A 98 2.94 20.60 10.41
N ILE A 99 2.14 20.80 9.35
CA ILE A 99 2.00 22.10 8.69
C ILE A 99 0.88 22.91 9.35
N GLU A 100 1.29 23.97 10.04
CA GLU A 100 0.36 24.98 10.56
C GLU A 100 -0.14 25.87 9.41
N CYS A 101 -1.45 26.10 9.36
CA CYS A 101 -2.06 27.01 8.39
C CYS A 101 -2.53 28.26 9.14
N PRO A 102 -2.05 29.47 8.77
CA PRO A 102 -2.42 30.69 9.47
C PRO A 102 -3.94 30.99 9.37
N PRO A 103 -4.49 31.80 10.28
CA PRO A 103 -5.86 32.33 10.14
C PRO A 103 -6.04 32.99 8.77
N GLY A 104 -7.21 32.86 8.13
CA GLY A 104 -7.44 33.39 6.77
C GLY A 104 -6.88 32.57 5.58
N ALA A 105 -5.94 31.64 5.80
CA ALA A 105 -5.36 30.78 4.75
C ALA A 105 -6.27 29.60 4.34
N ASP A 106 -7.44 29.91 3.78
CA ASP A 106 -8.45 28.89 3.44
C ASP A 106 -8.01 27.98 2.29
N ASN A 107 -7.25 28.52 1.33
CA ASN A 107 -6.68 27.74 0.22
C ASN A 107 -5.66 26.72 0.73
N ALA A 108 -4.72 27.12 1.58
CA ALA A 108 -3.77 26.21 2.21
C ALA A 108 -4.48 25.12 3.04
N ARG A 109 -5.51 25.48 3.82
CA ARG A 109 -6.30 24.50 4.58
C ARG A 109 -7.02 23.50 3.67
N ALA A 110 -7.60 23.97 2.56
CA ALA A 110 -8.26 23.12 1.59
C ALA A 110 -7.27 22.17 0.90
N LEU A 111 -6.10 22.68 0.48
CA LEU A 111 -5.04 21.88 -0.11
C LEU A 111 -4.50 20.83 0.88
N ARG A 112 -4.24 21.22 2.13
CA ARG A 112 -3.79 20.28 3.18
C ARG A 112 -4.75 19.11 3.33
N LYS A 113 -6.06 19.38 3.40
CA LYS A 113 -7.10 18.33 3.44
C LYS A 113 -7.05 17.43 2.20
N LYS A 114 -6.82 18.00 1.02
CA LYS A 114 -6.71 17.23 -0.23
C LYS A 114 -5.48 16.32 -0.22
N VAL A 115 -4.32 16.83 0.21
CA VAL A 115 -3.08 16.05 0.34
C VAL A 115 -3.27 14.88 1.31
N VAL A 116 -3.82 15.14 2.50
CA VAL A 116 -4.13 14.09 3.50
C VAL A 116 -5.00 12.99 2.91
N ARG A 117 -6.11 13.36 2.25
CA ARG A 117 -7.02 12.39 1.61
C ARG A 117 -6.33 11.57 0.53
N GLN A 118 -5.46 12.21 -0.27
CA GLN A 118 -4.74 11.51 -1.33
C GLN A 118 -3.76 10.49 -0.77
N LEU A 119 -2.98 10.87 0.25
CA LEU A 119 -2.05 9.96 0.94
C LEU A 119 -2.79 8.78 1.57
N GLN A 120 -3.90 9.04 2.27
CA GLN A 120 -4.74 8.00 2.87
C GLN A 120 -5.31 7.06 1.82
N SER A 121 -5.81 7.58 0.70
CA SER A 121 -6.32 6.75 -0.40
C SER A 121 -5.26 5.84 -1.01
N TRP A 122 -4.00 6.27 -1.07
CA TRP A 122 -2.89 5.41 -1.50
C TRP A 122 -2.56 4.34 -0.46
N MET A 123 -2.59 4.68 0.83
CA MET A 123 -2.39 3.71 1.92
C MET A 123 -3.47 2.63 1.90
N ASP A 124 -4.74 3.01 1.69
CA ASP A 124 -5.86 2.06 1.61
C ASP A 124 -5.67 1.07 0.45
N GLN A 125 -5.18 1.52 -0.71
CA GLN A 125 -4.89 0.66 -1.87
C GLN A 125 -3.77 -0.36 -1.56
N VAL A 126 -2.72 0.12 -0.90
CA VAL A 126 -1.57 -0.72 -0.48
C VAL A 126 -2.03 -1.76 0.54
N ASP A 127 -2.81 -1.36 1.53
CA ASP A 127 -3.36 -2.28 2.53
C ASP A 127 -4.32 -3.30 1.90
N ALA A 128 -5.20 -2.88 0.99
CA ALA A 128 -6.10 -3.78 0.29
C ALA A 128 -5.34 -4.89 -0.45
N ALA A 129 -4.21 -4.58 -1.10
CA ALA A 129 -3.38 -5.56 -1.78
C ALA A 129 -2.87 -6.65 -0.82
N LYS A 130 -2.33 -6.23 0.34
CA LYS A 130 -1.89 -7.16 1.39
C LYS A 130 -3.04 -7.98 1.96
N GLN A 131 -4.20 -7.36 2.19
CA GLN A 131 -5.37 -8.05 2.75
C GLN A 131 -5.90 -9.16 1.83
N LYS A 132 -5.85 -8.98 0.50
CA LYS A 132 -6.23 -10.05 -0.45
C LYS A 132 -5.44 -11.34 -0.21
N ILE A 133 -4.13 -11.24 0.01
CA ILE A 133 -3.27 -12.42 0.28
C ILE A 133 -3.64 -13.03 1.63
N LEU A 134 -3.76 -12.20 2.67
CA LEU A 134 -4.08 -12.69 4.02
C LEU A 134 -5.43 -13.40 4.08
N SER A 135 -6.44 -12.91 3.36
CA SER A 135 -7.76 -13.54 3.33
C SER A 135 -7.73 -14.92 2.64
N LEU A 136 -6.92 -15.07 1.59
CA LEU A 136 -6.75 -16.35 0.90
C LEU A 136 -5.98 -17.36 1.76
N GLU A 137 -4.93 -16.91 2.45
CA GLU A 137 -4.18 -17.75 3.40
C GLU A 137 -5.06 -18.23 4.55
N GLU A 138 -5.94 -17.37 5.06
CA GLU A 138 -6.89 -17.74 6.10
C GLU A 138 -7.90 -18.77 5.59
N SER A 139 -8.44 -18.59 4.37
CA SER A 139 -9.35 -19.56 3.76
C SER A 139 -8.69 -20.93 3.58
N GLU A 140 -7.47 -20.96 3.01
CA GLU A 140 -6.67 -22.19 2.83
C GLU A 140 -6.45 -22.90 4.17
N ARG A 141 -6.16 -22.14 5.24
CA ARG A 141 -5.97 -22.70 6.58
C ARG A 141 -7.25 -23.32 7.13
N VAL A 142 -8.39 -22.65 6.99
CA VAL A 142 -9.68 -23.15 7.45
C VAL A 142 -10.06 -24.44 6.72
N ASP A 143 -9.91 -24.48 5.39
CA ASP A 143 -10.21 -25.66 4.57
C ASP A 143 -9.36 -26.89 4.97
N LEU A 144 -8.08 -26.68 5.27
CA LEU A 144 -7.19 -27.74 5.74
C LEU A 144 -7.61 -28.30 7.10
N ILE A 145 -8.09 -27.44 8.01
CA ILE A 145 -8.60 -27.85 9.32
C ILE A 145 -9.86 -28.70 9.14
N GLU A 146 -10.82 -28.25 8.33
CA GLU A 146 -12.06 -28.98 8.07
C GLU A 146 -11.84 -30.35 7.43
N LYS A 147 -10.92 -30.44 6.45
CA LYS A 147 -10.54 -31.72 5.81
C LYS A 147 -9.98 -32.71 6.85
N ARG A 148 -9.14 -32.23 7.77
CA ARG A 148 -8.58 -33.08 8.84
C ARG A 148 -9.66 -33.60 9.79
N TYR A 149 -10.62 -32.76 10.18
CA TYR A 149 -11.74 -33.20 11.01
C TYR A 149 -12.62 -34.24 10.31
N ARG A 150 -12.92 -34.05 9.02
CA ARG A 150 -13.71 -35.02 8.23
C ARG A 150 -13.04 -36.38 8.12
N ASN A 151 -11.71 -36.44 8.03
CA ASN A 151 -10.97 -37.69 7.91
C ASN A 151 -10.78 -38.44 9.25
N GLN A 152 -11.26 -37.88 10.37
CA GLN A 152 -11.17 -38.48 11.72
C GLN A 152 -12.51 -39.06 12.22
N LEU A 153 -13.60 -38.82 11.48
CA LEU A 153 -14.94 -39.39 11.72
C LEU A 153 -15.18 -40.59 10.81
#